data_AF-A0A3A6KP70-F1
#
_entry.id   AF-A0A3A6KP70-F1
#
_cell.length_a   1.000
_cell.length_b   1.000
_cell.length_c   1.000
_cell.angle_alpha   90.00
_cell.angle_beta   90.00
_cell.angle_gamma   90.00
#
_symmetry.space_group_name_H-M   'P 1'
#
loop_
_entity.id
_entity.type
_entity.pdbx_description
1 polymer ?
#
loop_
_entity_poly.entity_id
_entity_poly.type
_entity_poly.pdbx_seq_one_letter_code
_entity_poly.pdbx_strand_id
1 'polypeptide(L)'
;MNQIINRIGEYSMGNGPHLIGLDAAGSELGCPPEVFAPFFRYAKLHGLTNFTYHVGEDFYDVVDGLRAVDETIHFMNYSAGCRIGHALALGVNPFDFYEERHHYIIIPKQTLLDNLVWLKYTAASNNISLNPETLLLIDCQFSILSSELGYSTISSDMNDYQQSMNMRGDWIDNSEEPKDIGGCYFKWSPITSAAVAPQRVFNLWKHYNHSECCNRNGKKVTVIQVPLSFATDVAKVQESILWNLEKQGIVIETNPTSNLRIGRFNRYDQHPIFHFHSIDEKEGNHSMLVSINTDDKGIFYTSLKNEFSLLAIALRKERNADGTLKWSDLQIENYLKRIVHYGNISRFRQTYIPSGEEVEFESVHNH
;
A
#
# COMPACT_ATOMS: atom_id res chain seq x y z
N MET A 1 -16.92 11.20 -16.18
CA MET A 1 -17.28 10.45 -14.97
C MET A 1 -18.76 10.04 -14.98
N ASN A 2 -19.71 10.98 -15.16
CA ASN A 2 -21.14 10.65 -15.34
C ASN A 2 -21.43 9.67 -16.50
N GLN A 3 -20.65 9.68 -17.58
CA GLN A 3 -20.77 8.67 -18.66
C GLN A 3 -20.31 7.25 -18.25
N ILE A 4 -19.37 7.14 -17.30
CA ILE A 4 -18.92 5.84 -16.79
C ILE A 4 -19.98 5.29 -15.84
N ILE A 5 -20.53 6.14 -14.95
CA ILE A 5 -21.57 5.76 -13.98
C ILE A 5 -22.93 5.51 -14.65
N ASN A 6 -23.33 6.33 -15.62
CA ASN A 6 -24.56 6.06 -16.37
C ASN A 6 -24.45 4.77 -17.19
N ARG A 7 -23.24 4.42 -17.66
CA ARG A 7 -22.99 3.10 -18.24
C ARG A 7 -23.12 1.98 -17.20
N ILE A 8 -22.73 2.18 -15.94
CA ILE A 8 -22.96 1.21 -14.86
C ILE A 8 -24.46 0.90 -14.68
N GLY A 9 -25.33 1.90 -14.82
CA GLY A 9 -26.79 1.75 -14.80
C GLY A 9 -27.41 1.12 -16.06
N GLU A 10 -26.81 1.31 -17.24
CA GLU A 10 -27.28 0.68 -18.48
C GLU A 10 -26.87 -0.80 -18.59
N TYR A 11 -25.73 -1.19 -18.00
CA TYR A 11 -25.27 -2.59 -17.99
C TYR A 11 -26.01 -3.48 -16.97
N SER A 12 -26.76 -2.92 -16.02
CA SER A 12 -27.49 -3.70 -15.02
C SER A 12 -28.83 -4.27 -15.51
N MET A 13 -29.29 -3.91 -16.71
CA MET A 13 -30.49 -4.48 -17.35
C MET A 13 -30.23 -5.30 -18.62
N GLY A 14 -28.96 -5.55 -18.97
CA GLY A 14 -28.57 -6.37 -20.11
C GLY A 14 -27.56 -7.46 -19.72
N ASN A 15 -27.51 -8.56 -20.48
CA ASN A 15 -26.54 -9.67 -20.35
C ASN A 15 -25.08 -9.25 -20.68
N GLY A 16 -24.63 -8.08 -20.22
CA GLY A 16 -23.27 -7.56 -20.38
C GLY A 16 -22.38 -7.86 -19.18
N PRO A 17 -21.06 -7.65 -19.30
CA PRO A 17 -20.13 -7.86 -18.20
C PRO A 17 -20.46 -6.93 -17.03
N HIS A 18 -20.67 -7.50 -15.85
CA HIS A 18 -20.93 -6.74 -14.63
C HIS A 18 -19.62 -6.21 -14.03
N LEU A 19 -19.57 -4.91 -13.75
CA LEU A 19 -18.49 -4.30 -12.98
C LEU A 19 -18.65 -4.71 -11.51
N ILE A 20 -17.70 -5.50 -10.99
CA ILE A 20 -17.73 -6.02 -9.62
C ILE A 20 -16.70 -5.39 -8.70
N GLY A 21 -15.77 -4.58 -9.21
CA GLY A 21 -14.71 -3.97 -8.43
C GLY A 21 -13.91 -2.95 -9.22
N LEU A 22 -13.06 -2.20 -8.51
CA LEU A 22 -12.17 -1.19 -9.08
C LEU A 22 -10.71 -1.58 -8.79
N ASP A 23 -9.83 -1.27 -9.75
CA ASP A 23 -8.39 -1.42 -9.65
C ASP A 23 -7.69 -0.17 -10.21
N ALA A 24 -6.48 0.09 -9.74
CA ALA A 24 -5.52 0.95 -10.40
C ALA A 24 -4.18 0.20 -10.52
N ALA A 25 -3.70 0.12 -11.75
CA ALA A 25 -2.51 -0.62 -12.15
C ALA A 25 -1.70 0.20 -13.16
N GLY A 26 -0.40 -0.06 -13.23
CA GLY A 26 0.54 0.64 -14.10
C GLY A 26 1.89 0.85 -13.45
N SER A 27 2.62 1.90 -13.87
CA SER A 27 3.88 2.28 -13.23
C SER A 27 3.62 2.84 -11.84
N GLU A 28 4.03 2.12 -10.79
CA GLU A 28 3.96 2.59 -9.40
C GLU A 28 4.91 3.78 -9.17
N LEU A 29 6.11 3.73 -9.77
CA LEU A 29 7.08 4.82 -9.67
C LEU A 29 6.53 6.10 -10.28
N GLY A 30 6.50 7.16 -9.47
CA GLY A 30 6.00 8.48 -9.87
C GLY A 30 4.47 8.60 -9.90
N CYS A 31 3.73 7.58 -9.46
CA CYS A 31 2.27 7.60 -9.36
C CYS A 31 1.81 7.15 -7.96
N PRO A 32 1.95 8.01 -6.93
CA PRO A 32 1.63 7.64 -5.56
C PRO A 32 0.11 7.44 -5.35
N PRO A 33 -0.30 6.64 -4.34
CA PRO A 33 -1.71 6.29 -4.10
C PRO A 33 -2.66 7.48 -3.94
N GLU A 34 -2.15 8.60 -3.42
CA GLU A 34 -2.87 9.87 -3.25
C GLU A 34 -3.57 10.37 -4.53
N VAL A 35 -3.00 10.09 -5.71
CA VAL A 35 -3.56 10.52 -7.01
C VAL A 35 -4.92 9.88 -7.28
N PHE A 36 -5.09 8.62 -6.89
CA PHE A 36 -6.31 7.85 -7.17
C PHE A 36 -7.28 7.80 -6.01
N ALA A 37 -6.84 8.11 -4.79
CA ALA A 37 -7.66 8.00 -3.60
C ALA A 37 -9.02 8.73 -3.67
N PRO A 38 -9.13 9.95 -4.22
CA PRO A 38 -10.41 10.61 -4.46
C PRO A 38 -11.42 9.74 -5.24
N PHE A 39 -10.97 8.99 -6.24
CA PHE A 39 -11.82 8.17 -7.10
C PHE A 39 -12.31 6.90 -6.41
N PHE A 40 -11.45 6.24 -5.62
CA PHE A 40 -11.83 5.08 -4.83
C PHE A 40 -12.88 5.45 -3.78
N ARG A 41 -12.68 6.55 -3.05
CA ARG A 41 -13.66 7.03 -2.08
C ARG A 41 -14.99 7.40 -2.73
N TYR A 42 -14.94 8.05 -3.89
CA TYR A 42 -16.13 8.35 -4.68
C TYR A 42 -16.88 7.08 -5.11
N ALA A 43 -16.17 6.05 -5.58
CA ALA A 43 -16.77 4.77 -5.92
C ALA A 43 -17.43 4.08 -4.70
N LYS A 44 -16.80 4.19 -3.52
CA LYS A 44 -17.31 3.65 -2.26
C LYS A 44 -18.66 4.25 -1.88
N LEU A 45 -18.79 5.55 -2.03
CA LEU A 45 -20.03 6.28 -1.76
C LEU A 45 -21.17 5.87 -2.69
N HIS A 46 -20.85 5.51 -3.93
CA HIS A 46 -21.80 4.97 -4.89
C HIS A 46 -21.99 3.45 -4.79
N GLY A 47 -21.54 2.84 -3.68
CA GLY A 47 -21.83 1.46 -3.35
C GLY A 47 -20.84 0.41 -3.89
N LEU A 48 -19.79 0.83 -4.60
CA LEU A 48 -18.72 -0.07 -5.01
C LEU A 48 -17.68 -0.18 -3.89
N THR A 49 -17.62 -1.31 -3.18
CA THR A 49 -16.68 -1.50 -2.05
C THR A 49 -15.55 -2.49 -2.35
N ASN A 50 -15.61 -3.15 -3.50
CA ASN A 50 -14.65 -4.15 -3.93
C ASN A 50 -13.46 -3.47 -4.60
N PHE A 51 -12.42 -3.18 -3.83
CA PHE A 51 -11.23 -2.46 -4.28
C PHE A 51 -10.00 -3.33 -4.27
N THR A 52 -9.30 -3.37 -5.40
CA THR A 52 -7.91 -3.79 -5.46
C THR A 52 -7.04 -2.62 -5.93
N TYR A 53 -5.75 -2.66 -5.66
CA TYR A 53 -4.79 -1.64 -6.09
C TYR A 53 -3.41 -2.29 -6.17
N HIS A 54 -2.70 -2.10 -7.28
CA HIS A 54 -1.33 -2.57 -7.45
C HIS A 54 -0.39 -1.63 -6.70
N VAL A 55 0.22 -2.12 -5.62
CA VAL A 55 1.14 -1.33 -4.82
C VAL A 55 2.19 -2.18 -4.11
N GLY A 56 3.40 -1.64 -4.03
CA GLY A 56 4.52 -2.27 -3.37
C GLY A 56 5.18 -3.34 -4.23
N GLU A 57 4.94 -3.35 -5.54
CA GLU A 57 5.69 -4.17 -6.49
C GLU A 57 7.00 -3.49 -6.91
N ASP A 58 6.96 -2.20 -7.25
CA ASP A 58 8.10 -1.44 -7.74
C ASP A 58 8.34 -0.19 -6.90
N PHE A 59 9.54 -0.11 -6.31
CA PHE A 59 9.89 0.90 -5.31
C PHE A 59 11.40 1.14 -5.26
N TYR A 60 11.78 2.39 -4.96
CA TYR A 60 13.17 2.80 -4.82
C TYR A 60 13.83 2.21 -3.57
N ASP A 61 13.09 2.18 -2.47
CA ASP A 61 13.52 1.73 -1.15
C ASP A 61 12.39 0.95 -0.47
N VAL A 62 12.71 0.02 0.45
CA VAL A 62 11.68 -0.76 1.16
C VAL A 62 10.68 0.16 1.87
N VAL A 63 11.13 1.25 2.49
CA VAL A 63 10.25 2.23 3.14
C VAL A 63 9.29 2.89 2.15
N ASP A 64 9.69 3.08 0.90
CA ASP A 64 8.84 3.65 -0.15
C ASP A 64 7.65 2.73 -0.46
N GLY A 65 7.93 1.44 -0.67
CA GLY A 65 6.89 0.44 -0.93
C GLY A 65 5.97 0.23 0.27
N LEU A 66 6.52 0.21 1.49
CA LEU A 66 5.72 0.11 2.72
C LEU A 66 4.81 1.34 2.91
N ARG A 67 5.33 2.55 2.69
CA ARG A 67 4.55 3.78 2.74
C ARG A 67 3.44 3.77 1.71
N ALA A 68 3.72 3.35 0.47
CA ALA A 68 2.71 3.29 -0.57
C ALA A 68 1.57 2.30 -0.22
N VAL A 69 1.90 1.14 0.36
CA VAL A 69 0.89 0.19 0.87
C VAL A 69 0.02 0.84 1.94
N ASP A 70 0.64 1.46 2.95
CA ASP A 70 -0.05 2.13 4.05
C ASP A 70 -0.94 3.28 3.57
N GLU A 71 -0.42 4.14 2.69
CA GLU A 71 -1.15 5.25 2.07
C GLU A 71 -2.33 4.78 1.23
N THR A 72 -2.20 3.65 0.52
CA THR A 72 -3.32 3.05 -0.24
C THR A 72 -4.48 2.73 0.69
N ILE A 73 -4.20 2.02 1.78
CA ILE A 73 -5.23 1.61 2.74
C ILE A 73 -5.87 2.81 3.41
N HIS A 74 -5.02 3.74 3.86
CA HIS A 74 -5.47 4.94 4.55
C HIS A 74 -6.27 5.85 3.62
N PHE A 75 -5.71 6.28 2.49
CA PHE A 75 -6.33 7.27 1.63
C PHE A 75 -7.56 6.71 0.91
N MET A 76 -7.58 5.44 0.50
CA MET A 76 -8.73 4.86 -0.20
C MET A 76 -9.83 4.38 0.75
N ASN A 77 -9.60 4.49 2.07
CA ASN A 77 -10.48 3.97 3.11
C ASN A 77 -10.78 2.48 2.85
N TYR A 78 -9.73 1.66 2.75
CA TYR A 78 -9.89 0.22 2.60
C TYR A 78 -10.59 -0.40 3.80
N SER A 79 -11.36 -1.46 3.55
CA SER A 79 -12.05 -2.24 4.56
C SER A 79 -11.82 -3.72 4.33
N ALA A 80 -12.24 -4.56 5.28
CA ALA A 80 -12.15 -6.02 5.16
C ALA A 80 -12.69 -6.50 3.79
N GLY A 81 -11.91 -7.35 3.13
CA GLY A 81 -12.22 -7.84 1.78
C GLY A 81 -11.62 -7.01 0.64
N CYS A 82 -11.16 -5.77 0.87
CA CYS A 82 -10.31 -5.07 -0.10
C CYS A 82 -8.99 -5.83 -0.29
N ARG A 83 -8.38 -5.65 -1.46
CA ARG A 83 -7.24 -6.44 -1.92
C ARG A 83 -6.07 -5.54 -2.31
N ILE A 84 -4.86 -6.06 -2.19
CA ILE A 84 -3.63 -5.40 -2.64
C ILE A 84 -2.93 -6.32 -3.64
N GLY A 85 -2.63 -5.78 -4.81
CA GLY A 85 -1.82 -6.44 -5.82
C GLY A 85 -0.36 -6.51 -5.38
N HIS A 86 0.25 -7.69 -5.46
CA HIS A 86 1.69 -7.96 -5.29
C HIS A 86 2.21 -7.76 -3.85
N ALA A 87 2.27 -6.51 -3.39
CA ALA A 87 2.78 -6.11 -2.07
C ALA A 87 4.18 -6.65 -1.72
N LEU A 88 5.08 -6.74 -2.71
CA LEU A 88 6.42 -7.31 -2.54
C LEU A 88 7.25 -6.59 -1.47
N ALA A 89 7.06 -5.28 -1.30
CA ALA A 89 7.68 -4.49 -0.26
C ALA A 89 7.44 -5.04 1.15
N LEU A 90 6.32 -5.72 1.40
CA LEU A 90 6.01 -6.34 2.69
C LEU A 90 6.77 -7.65 2.94
N GLY A 91 7.32 -8.28 1.90
CA GLY A 91 8.02 -9.56 2.03
C GLY A 91 9.49 -9.53 1.67
N VAL A 92 10.02 -8.39 1.21
CA VAL A 92 11.46 -8.21 1.03
C VAL A 92 12.14 -8.16 2.39
N ASN A 93 13.16 -8.99 2.60
CA ASN A 93 14.00 -8.94 3.79
C ASN A 93 14.80 -7.62 3.82
N PRO A 94 14.55 -6.72 4.81
CA PRO A 94 15.26 -5.44 4.87
C PRO A 94 16.77 -5.60 5.07
N PHE A 95 17.23 -6.62 5.79
CA PHE A 95 18.65 -6.85 6.02
C PHE A 95 19.40 -7.13 4.72
N ASP A 96 18.94 -8.12 3.95
CA ASP A 96 19.51 -8.46 2.65
C ASP A 96 19.42 -7.26 1.70
N PHE A 97 18.28 -6.57 1.69
CA PHE A 97 18.03 -5.42 0.81
C PHE A 97 19.06 -4.29 0.98
N TYR A 98 19.34 -3.90 2.22
CA TYR A 98 20.30 -2.84 2.52
C TYR A 98 21.74 -3.33 2.42
N GLU A 99 22.04 -4.58 2.80
CA GLU A 99 23.37 -5.16 2.70
C GLU A 99 23.85 -5.23 1.24
N GLU A 100 23.01 -5.74 0.33
CA GLU A 100 23.30 -5.81 -1.12
C GLU A 100 23.57 -4.44 -1.75
N ARG A 101 23.04 -3.37 -1.15
CA ARG A 101 23.23 -1.98 -1.59
C ARG A 101 24.37 -1.27 -0.86
N HIS A 102 25.15 -2.00 -0.06
CA HIS A 102 26.18 -1.43 0.81
C HIS A 102 25.65 -0.29 1.69
N HIS A 103 24.38 -0.40 2.10
CA HIS A 103 23.65 0.57 2.92
C HIS A 103 23.50 1.96 2.26
N TYR A 104 23.48 2.02 0.93
CA TYR A 104 23.14 3.24 0.18
C TYR A 104 21.69 3.21 -0.32
N ILE A 105 21.01 4.35 -0.22
CA ILE A 105 19.70 4.59 -0.84
C ILE A 105 19.89 5.59 -1.98
N ILE A 106 19.37 5.25 -3.16
CA ILE A 106 19.37 6.10 -4.36
C ILE A 106 17.91 6.36 -4.74
N ILE A 107 17.44 7.59 -4.56
CA ILE A 107 16.00 7.89 -4.56
C ILE A 107 15.73 9.38 -4.87
N PRO A 108 14.57 9.77 -5.42
CA PRO A 108 14.20 11.18 -5.53
C PRO A 108 14.13 11.87 -4.16
N LYS A 109 14.55 13.14 -4.09
CA LYS A 109 14.59 13.94 -2.85
C LYS A 109 13.23 14.02 -2.14
N GLN A 110 12.15 14.22 -2.90
CA GLN A 110 10.80 14.31 -2.33
C GLN A 110 10.39 12.98 -1.69
N THR A 111 10.62 11.85 -2.39
CA THR A 111 10.34 10.51 -1.90
C THR A 111 11.16 10.17 -0.66
N LEU A 112 12.45 10.54 -0.61
CA LEU A 112 13.27 10.33 0.58
C LEU A 112 12.71 11.08 1.80
N LEU A 113 12.36 12.35 1.63
CA LEU A 113 11.80 13.17 2.70
C LEU A 113 10.51 12.53 3.25
N ASP A 114 9.60 12.15 2.35
CA ASP A 114 8.32 11.53 2.71
C ASP A 114 8.53 10.18 3.42
N ASN A 115 9.43 9.33 2.93
CA ASN A 115 9.75 8.04 3.54
C ASN A 115 10.30 8.18 4.96
N LEU A 116 11.23 9.10 5.18
CA LEU A 116 11.86 9.27 6.50
C LEU A 116 10.88 9.83 7.53
N VAL A 117 10.04 10.80 7.12
CA VAL A 117 9.00 11.33 8.00
C VAL A 117 7.96 10.25 8.28
N TRP A 118 7.46 9.56 7.26
CA TRP A 118 6.51 8.46 7.43
C TRP A 118 7.06 7.39 8.37
N LEU A 119 8.31 6.95 8.19
CA LEU A 119 8.92 5.92 9.03
C LEU A 119 8.91 6.32 10.51
N LYS A 120 9.28 7.56 10.84
CA LYS A 120 9.29 8.07 12.22
C LYS A 120 7.91 8.03 12.87
N TYR A 121 6.91 8.55 12.16
CA TYR A 121 5.55 8.70 12.71
C TYR A 121 4.80 7.37 12.74
N THR A 122 4.98 6.52 11.73
CA THR A 122 4.40 5.17 11.69
C THR A 122 5.02 4.28 12.77
N ALA A 123 6.33 4.37 13.01
CA ALA A 123 6.95 3.68 14.13
C ALA A 123 6.35 4.14 15.47
N ALA A 124 6.24 5.46 15.68
CA ALA A 124 5.67 6.01 16.90
C ALA A 124 4.21 5.60 17.11
N SER A 125 3.35 5.64 16.07
CA SER A 125 1.94 5.25 16.16
C SER A 125 1.75 3.77 16.47
N ASN A 126 2.72 2.92 16.11
CA ASN A 126 2.73 1.50 16.40
C ASN A 126 3.54 1.14 17.66
N ASN A 127 3.92 2.13 18.48
CA ASN A 127 4.73 1.96 19.70
C ASN A 127 6.10 1.29 19.46
N ILE A 128 6.69 1.53 18.29
CA ILE A 128 8.02 1.03 17.92
C ILE A 128 9.06 2.11 18.23
N SER A 129 9.99 1.79 19.12
CA SER A 129 11.17 2.64 19.35
C SER A 129 12.20 2.39 18.25
N LEU A 130 12.44 3.41 17.43
CA LEU A 130 13.52 3.43 16.45
C LEU A 130 14.88 3.57 17.15
N ASN A 131 15.94 3.11 16.49
CA ASN A 131 17.29 3.28 16.98
C ASN A 131 17.72 4.77 16.94
N PRO A 132 18.56 5.23 17.89
CA PRO A 132 19.03 6.62 17.92
C PRO A 132 19.74 7.08 16.64
N GLU A 133 20.50 6.20 15.98
CA GLU A 133 21.17 6.51 14.71
C GLU A 133 20.18 6.74 13.57
N THR A 134 19.12 5.93 13.49
CA THR A 134 18.01 6.11 12.55
C THR A 134 17.29 7.42 12.80
N LEU A 135 16.98 7.74 14.07
CA LEU A 135 16.35 9.01 14.44
C LEU A 135 17.22 10.21 14.07
N LEU A 136 18.52 10.14 14.35
CA LEU A 136 19.48 11.19 13.98
C LEU A 136 19.56 11.36 12.46
N LEU A 137 19.57 10.26 11.69
CA LEU A 137 19.52 10.31 10.24
C LEU A 137 18.25 11.03 9.77
N ILE A 138 17.08 10.66 10.29
CA ILE A 138 15.78 11.25 9.92
C ILE A 138 15.78 12.75 10.22
N ASP A 139 16.21 13.17 11.42
CA ASP A 139 16.21 14.58 11.81
C ASP A 139 17.18 15.41 10.96
N CYS A 140 18.39 14.90 10.68
CA CYS A 140 19.37 15.54 9.80
C CYS A 140 18.85 15.68 8.36
N GLN A 141 18.33 14.60 7.78
CA GLN A 141 17.83 14.60 6.41
C GLN A 141 16.56 15.44 6.27
N PHE A 142 15.67 15.44 7.27
CA PHE A 142 14.52 16.33 7.27
C PHE A 142 14.95 17.80 7.22
N SER A 143 15.91 18.22 8.05
CA SER A 143 16.43 19.59 8.03
C SER A 143 17.00 19.97 6.66
N ILE A 144 17.81 19.10 6.05
CA ILE A 144 18.43 19.32 4.74
C ILE A 144 17.35 19.38 3.64
N LEU A 145 16.55 18.33 3.50
CA LEU A 145 15.60 18.18 2.40
C LEU A 145 14.44 19.16 2.50
N SER A 146 13.94 19.44 3.71
CA SER A 146 12.90 20.47 3.91
C SER A 146 13.37 21.85 3.47
N SER A 147 14.65 22.17 3.69
CA SER A 147 15.27 23.42 3.23
C SER A 147 15.44 23.44 1.71
N GLU A 148 16.04 22.39 1.13
CA GLU A 148 16.27 22.30 -0.32
C GLU A 148 14.98 22.32 -1.14
N LEU A 149 13.90 21.76 -0.60
CA LEU A 149 12.59 21.69 -1.25
C LEU A 149 11.68 22.88 -0.89
N GLY A 150 12.15 23.80 -0.02
CA GLY A 150 11.47 25.06 0.32
C GLY A 150 10.41 24.95 1.42
N TYR A 151 10.19 23.78 2.01
CA TYR A 151 9.24 23.57 3.11
C TYR A 151 9.63 24.32 4.38
N SER A 152 10.93 24.44 4.68
CA SER A 152 11.42 25.11 5.90
C SER A 152 11.04 26.59 6.00
N THR A 153 10.72 27.23 4.86
CA THR A 153 10.23 28.62 4.82
C THR A 153 8.78 28.76 5.28
N ILE A 154 8.02 27.64 5.29
CA ILE A 154 6.62 27.56 5.68
C ILE A 154 6.50 27.05 7.12
N SER A 155 7.14 25.92 7.42
CA SER A 155 7.29 25.39 8.77
C SER A 155 8.53 24.49 8.84
N SER A 156 9.28 24.60 9.93
CA SER A 156 10.40 23.71 10.26
C SER A 156 9.99 22.55 11.17
N ASP A 157 8.70 22.43 11.50
CA ASP A 157 8.19 21.34 12.34
C ASP A 157 7.85 20.11 11.49
N MET A 158 8.51 19.00 11.77
CA MET A 158 8.26 17.71 11.11
C MET A 158 6.82 17.21 11.34
N ASN A 159 6.20 17.59 12.45
CA ASN A 159 4.82 17.23 12.76
C ASN A 159 3.82 17.97 11.87
N ASP A 160 4.08 19.23 11.53
CA ASP A 160 3.25 19.96 10.56
C ASP A 160 3.41 19.34 9.17
N TYR A 161 4.63 18.93 8.80
CA TYR A 161 4.89 18.24 7.54
C TYR A 161 4.14 16.91 7.47
N GLN A 162 4.21 16.08 8.51
CA GLN A 162 3.49 14.81 8.56
C GLN A 162 1.98 15.00 8.48
N GLN A 163 1.42 15.98 9.19
CA GLN A 163 0.00 16.30 9.07
C GLN A 163 -0.38 16.70 7.64
N SER A 164 0.50 17.43 6.94
CA SER A 164 0.27 17.79 5.54
C SER A 164 0.30 16.58 4.61
N MET A 165 1.12 15.55 4.90
CA MET A 165 1.15 14.30 4.16
C MET A 165 -0.20 13.57 4.23
N ASN A 166 -0.83 13.53 5.42
CA ASN A 166 -2.12 12.88 5.62
C ASN A 166 -3.27 13.55 4.84
N MET A 167 -3.06 14.77 4.32
CA MET A 167 -4.03 15.49 3.50
C MET A 167 -3.80 15.27 2.00
N ARG A 168 -2.72 14.63 1.56
CA ARG A 168 -2.37 14.57 0.13
C ARG A 168 -3.32 13.69 -0.69
N GLY A 169 -3.89 12.67 -0.06
CA GLY A 169 -4.97 11.88 -0.67
C GLY A 169 -6.28 12.65 -0.84
N ASP A 170 -6.40 13.88 -0.34
CA ASP A 170 -7.61 14.70 -0.44
C ASP A 170 -7.60 15.59 -1.69
N TRP A 171 -8.76 15.74 -2.33
CA TRP A 171 -8.97 16.80 -3.31
C TRP A 171 -9.41 18.07 -2.57
N ILE A 172 -8.53 19.08 -2.56
CA ILE A 172 -8.80 20.38 -1.95
C ILE A 172 -8.73 21.42 -3.07
N ASP A 173 -9.89 21.91 -3.49
CA ASP A 173 -9.98 22.95 -4.51
C ASP A 173 -9.62 24.33 -3.94
N ASN A 174 -8.86 25.12 -4.71
CA ASN A 174 -8.53 26.52 -4.41
C ASN A 174 -9.45 27.51 -5.15
N SER A 175 -10.38 27.02 -5.99
CA SER A 175 -11.39 27.81 -6.70
C SER A 175 -12.76 27.68 -6.04
N GLU A 176 -13.60 28.70 -6.20
CA GLU A 176 -15.01 28.67 -5.78
C GLU A 176 -15.65 27.37 -6.26
N GLU A 177 -15.89 26.47 -5.31
CA GLU A 177 -16.59 25.19 -5.41
C GLU A 177 -16.38 24.39 -6.72
N PRO A 178 -15.63 23.27 -6.69
CA PRO A 178 -15.85 22.26 -7.72
C PRO A 178 -17.31 21.86 -7.58
N LYS A 179 -18.14 22.21 -8.58
CA LYS A 179 -19.60 22.02 -8.55
C LYS A 179 -19.93 20.74 -7.81
N ASP A 180 -20.43 20.96 -6.62
CA ASP A 180 -20.52 20.02 -5.55
C ASP A 180 -21.19 18.73 -6.04
N ILE A 181 -20.47 17.62 -6.12
CA ILE A 181 -21.12 16.30 -6.20
C ILE A 181 -21.38 15.89 -4.74
N GLY A 182 -22.18 16.69 -4.03
CA GLY A 182 -22.87 16.32 -2.78
C GLY A 182 -22.18 16.59 -1.43
N GLY A 183 -21.13 17.39 -1.36
CA GLY A 183 -20.56 17.87 -0.10
C GLY A 183 -19.69 16.82 0.60
N CYS A 184 -18.45 17.18 0.95
CA CYS A 184 -17.54 16.42 1.83
C CYS A 184 -16.75 15.23 1.25
N TYR A 185 -17.00 14.74 0.04
CA TYR A 185 -16.58 13.38 -0.34
C TYR A 185 -15.14 13.15 -0.81
N PHE A 186 -14.43 14.21 -1.20
CA PHE A 186 -13.03 14.10 -1.60
C PHE A 186 -12.04 14.44 -0.49
N LYS A 187 -12.52 14.67 0.74
CA LYS A 187 -11.73 14.95 1.94
C LYS A 187 -11.90 13.80 2.93
N TRP A 188 -10.84 13.02 3.15
CA TRP A 188 -10.80 11.90 4.08
C TRP A 188 -10.00 12.22 5.34
N SER A 189 -8.98 13.09 5.24
CA SER A 189 -8.15 13.42 6.39
C SER A 189 -9.03 13.91 7.56
N PRO A 190 -8.81 13.42 8.80
CA PRO A 190 -9.50 13.96 9.98
C PRO A 190 -9.31 15.48 10.11
N ILE A 191 -8.16 15.98 9.62
CA ILE A 191 -7.77 17.38 9.65
C ILE A 191 -8.53 18.22 8.59
N THR A 192 -9.05 17.60 7.53
CA THR A 192 -9.87 18.30 6.52
C THR A 192 -11.37 18.18 6.78
N SER A 193 -11.78 17.15 7.52
CA SER A 193 -13.18 16.83 7.81
C SER A 193 -13.67 17.32 9.18
N ALA A 194 -12.80 17.57 10.18
CA ALA A 194 -13.24 17.94 11.53
C ALA A 194 -12.92 19.38 12.00
N ALA A 195 -11.87 20.05 11.49
CA ALA A 195 -11.49 21.39 11.92
C ALA A 195 -10.48 22.00 10.94
N VAL A 196 -10.63 23.27 10.54
CA VAL A 196 -9.73 23.97 9.61
C VAL A 196 -8.26 23.69 9.95
N ALA A 197 -7.55 22.93 9.11
CA ALA A 197 -6.13 22.63 9.26
C ALA A 197 -5.36 23.91 9.61
N PRO A 198 -4.38 23.89 10.54
CA PRO A 198 -3.56 25.07 10.80
C PRO A 198 -3.00 25.61 9.48
N GLN A 199 -3.09 26.92 9.26
CA GLN A 199 -2.75 27.53 7.96
C GLN A 199 -1.38 27.10 7.43
N ARG A 200 -0.40 26.87 8.32
CA ARG A 200 0.92 26.35 7.98
C ARG A 200 0.89 24.93 7.39
N VAL A 201 0.09 24.02 7.94
CA VAL A 201 -0.11 22.65 7.43
C VAL A 201 -0.75 22.70 6.04
N PHE A 202 -1.77 23.53 5.88
CA PHE A 202 -2.40 23.76 4.58
C PHE A 202 -1.41 24.34 3.55
N ASN A 203 -0.57 25.28 3.96
CA ASN A 203 0.44 25.86 3.09
C ASN A 203 1.52 24.84 2.68
N LEU A 204 1.91 23.92 3.56
CA LEU A 204 2.81 22.81 3.23
C LEU A 204 2.17 21.87 2.19
N TRP A 205 0.92 21.49 2.41
CA TRP A 205 0.14 20.70 1.44
C TRP A 205 0.03 21.41 0.08
N LYS A 206 -0.27 22.73 0.09
CA LYS A 206 -0.37 23.55 -1.12
C LYS A 206 0.98 23.63 -1.85
N HIS A 207 2.07 23.76 -1.11
CA HIS A 207 3.42 23.80 -1.66
C HIS A 207 3.78 22.48 -2.33
N TYR A 208 3.51 21.33 -1.70
CA TYR A 208 3.70 20.01 -2.30
C TYR A 208 2.95 19.88 -3.65
N ASN A 209 1.68 20.28 -3.68
CA ASN A 209 0.81 20.10 -4.84
C ASN A 209 1.06 21.08 -6.00
N HIS A 210 1.44 22.32 -5.69
CA HIS A 210 1.42 23.41 -6.70
C HIS A 210 2.78 24.09 -6.92
N SER A 211 3.79 23.83 -6.09
CA SER A 211 5.10 24.46 -6.26
C SER A 211 5.91 23.78 -7.35
N GLU A 212 6.04 24.43 -8.51
CA GLU A 212 6.85 23.92 -9.62
C GLU A 212 8.33 23.73 -9.24
N CYS A 213 8.87 24.62 -8.42
CA CYS A 213 10.27 24.53 -7.98
C CYS A 213 10.46 23.34 -7.03
N CYS A 214 9.52 23.12 -6.12
CA CYS A 214 9.50 21.95 -5.24
C CYS A 214 9.40 20.67 -6.07
N ASN A 215 8.45 20.57 -7.01
CA ASN A 215 8.27 19.40 -7.86
C ASN A 215 9.54 19.07 -8.67
N ARG A 216 10.14 20.09 -9.30
CA ARG A 216 11.35 19.95 -10.12
C ARG A 216 12.56 19.53 -9.29
N ASN A 217 12.74 20.10 -8.10
CA ASN A 217 13.84 19.74 -7.21
C ASN A 217 13.60 18.40 -6.52
N GLY A 218 12.35 18.07 -6.20
CA GLY A 218 11.92 16.83 -5.59
C GLY A 218 12.19 15.59 -6.44
N LYS A 219 12.09 15.73 -7.77
CA LYS A 219 12.43 14.69 -8.76
C LYS A 219 13.94 14.47 -8.93
N LYS A 220 14.80 15.35 -8.43
CA LYS A 220 16.26 15.14 -8.50
C LYS A 220 16.63 13.98 -7.58
N VAL A 221 17.45 13.07 -8.10
CA VAL A 221 17.96 11.93 -7.33
C VAL A 221 18.98 12.42 -6.31
N THR A 222 18.92 11.84 -5.12
CA THR A 222 19.92 11.97 -4.08
C THR A 222 20.43 10.59 -3.66
N VAL A 223 21.62 10.57 -3.06
CA VAL A 223 22.25 9.36 -2.54
C VAL A 223 22.61 9.60 -1.09
N ILE A 224 22.13 8.73 -0.20
CA ILE A 224 22.48 8.77 1.22
C ILE A 224 22.97 7.40 1.67
N GLN A 225 23.83 7.38 2.69
CA GLN A 225 24.18 6.16 3.41
C GLN A 225 23.31 6.08 4.68
N VAL A 226 22.72 4.91 4.92
CA VAL A 226 21.94 4.64 6.13
C VAL A 226 22.76 3.86 7.16
N PRO A 227 22.50 4.03 8.48
CA PRO A 227 23.16 3.23 9.49
C PRO A 227 22.73 1.75 9.41
N LEU A 228 23.56 0.83 9.91
CA LEU A 228 23.23 -0.60 9.94
C LEU A 228 21.94 -0.88 10.72
N SER A 229 21.66 -0.07 11.74
CA SER A 229 20.45 -0.12 12.55
C SER A 229 19.17 0.19 11.76
N PHE A 230 19.27 0.84 10.59
CA PHE A 230 18.13 1.19 9.74
C PHE A 230 17.36 -0.05 9.29
N ALA A 231 18.05 -1.11 8.86
CA ALA A 231 17.41 -2.36 8.42
C ALA A 231 16.55 -2.99 9.53
N THR A 232 17.05 -2.97 10.77
CA THR A 232 16.33 -3.47 11.95
C THR A 232 15.04 -2.68 12.19
N ASP A 233 15.10 -1.36 12.05
CA ASP A 233 13.96 -0.48 12.25
C ASP A 233 12.90 -0.63 11.16
N VAL A 234 13.34 -0.73 9.90
CA VAL A 234 12.47 -1.01 8.76
C VAL A 234 11.78 -2.37 8.92
N ALA A 235 12.49 -3.41 9.37
CA ALA A 235 11.91 -4.72 9.63
C ALA A 235 10.81 -4.68 10.72
N LYS A 236 11.03 -3.95 11.82
CA LYS A 236 10.00 -3.79 12.87
C LYS A 236 8.73 -3.11 12.34
N VAL A 237 8.89 -2.09 11.48
CA VAL A 237 7.75 -1.37 10.89
C VAL A 237 7.07 -2.20 9.81
N GLN A 238 7.81 -2.96 9.01
CA GLN A 238 7.26 -3.91 8.05
C GLN A 238 6.35 -4.95 8.74
N GLU A 239 6.82 -5.55 9.83
CA GLU A 239 6.03 -6.50 10.62
C GLU A 239 4.77 -5.87 11.21
N SER A 240 4.83 -4.64 11.71
CA SER A 240 3.64 -3.98 12.26
C SER A 240 2.59 -3.68 11.18
N ILE A 241 3.02 -3.36 9.96
CA ILE A 241 2.10 -3.20 8.83
C ILE A 241 1.41 -4.52 8.52
N LEU A 242 2.15 -5.62 8.40
CA LEU A 242 1.56 -6.95 8.17
C LEU A 242 0.51 -7.30 9.23
N TRP A 243 0.78 -7.07 10.52
CA TRP A 243 -0.21 -7.25 11.59
C TRP A 243 -1.46 -6.38 11.42
N ASN A 244 -1.28 -5.13 11.00
CA ASN A 244 -2.39 -4.22 10.75
C ASN A 244 -3.25 -4.69 9.56
N LEU A 245 -2.63 -5.16 8.48
CA LEU A 245 -3.35 -5.71 7.31
C LEU A 245 -4.15 -6.96 7.67
N GLU A 246 -3.53 -7.87 8.42
CA GLU A 246 -4.15 -9.10 8.89
C GLU A 246 -5.39 -8.79 9.74
N LYS A 247 -5.25 -7.89 10.72
CA LYS A 247 -6.35 -7.47 11.60
C LYS A 247 -7.49 -6.79 10.84
N GLN A 248 -7.17 -6.02 9.79
CA GLN A 248 -8.15 -5.33 8.96
C GLN A 248 -8.84 -6.27 7.94
N GLY A 249 -8.35 -7.50 7.77
CA GLY A 249 -8.89 -8.45 6.80
C GLY A 249 -8.60 -8.03 5.34
N ILE A 250 -7.46 -7.37 5.11
CA ILE A 250 -6.98 -7.03 3.77
C ILE A 250 -6.35 -8.26 3.14
N VAL A 251 -6.66 -8.50 1.87
CA VAL A 251 -6.17 -9.67 1.12
C VAL A 251 -4.97 -9.28 0.26
N ILE A 252 -3.94 -10.10 0.23
CA ILE A 252 -2.82 -9.92 -0.72
C ILE A 252 -2.99 -10.84 -1.93
N GLU A 253 -2.92 -10.26 -3.12
CA GLU A 253 -2.92 -10.97 -4.40
C GLU A 253 -1.47 -11.26 -4.79
N THR A 254 -1.08 -12.53 -4.72
CA THR A 254 0.28 -12.96 -5.06
C THR A 254 0.31 -13.58 -6.44
N ASN A 255 1.36 -13.27 -7.19
CA ASN A 255 1.53 -13.63 -8.59
C ASN A 255 2.90 -14.30 -8.78
N PRO A 256 3.10 -15.57 -8.38
CA PRO A 256 4.43 -16.15 -8.15
C PRO A 256 5.43 -15.99 -9.29
N THR A 257 5.04 -16.29 -10.53
CA THR A 257 5.90 -16.14 -11.70
C THR A 257 6.20 -14.67 -12.01
N SER A 258 5.19 -13.79 -11.93
CA SER A 258 5.37 -12.34 -12.16
C SER A 258 6.30 -11.74 -11.11
N ASN A 259 6.02 -12.03 -9.84
CA ASN A 259 6.80 -11.57 -8.70
C ASN A 259 8.26 -12.06 -8.74
N LEU A 260 8.53 -13.27 -9.21
CA LEU A 260 9.91 -13.76 -9.40
C LEU A 260 10.62 -13.03 -10.56
N ARG A 261 9.89 -12.63 -11.60
CA ARG A 261 10.45 -11.99 -12.80
C ARG A 261 10.75 -10.51 -12.60
N ILE A 262 9.94 -9.84 -11.80
CA ILE A 262 10.00 -8.38 -11.58
C ILE A 262 10.60 -8.05 -10.21
N GLY A 263 10.34 -8.89 -9.21
CA GLY A 263 10.78 -8.71 -7.84
C GLY A 263 12.25 -9.04 -7.60
N ARG A 264 12.65 -8.93 -6.34
CA ARG A 264 14.06 -9.00 -5.91
C ARG A 264 14.50 -10.37 -5.38
N PHE A 265 13.65 -11.39 -5.47
CA PHE A 265 14.00 -12.76 -5.07
C PHE A 265 14.24 -13.63 -6.31
N ASN A 266 15.10 -14.65 -6.16
CA ASN A 266 15.56 -15.47 -7.29
C ASN A 266 15.01 -16.90 -7.30
N ARG A 267 14.30 -17.29 -6.23
CA ARG A 267 13.75 -18.64 -6.09
C ARG A 267 12.33 -18.61 -5.52
N TYR A 268 11.52 -19.57 -5.93
CA TYR A 268 10.13 -19.68 -5.48
C TYR A 268 9.99 -19.99 -3.98
N ASP A 269 10.97 -20.60 -3.32
CA ASP A 269 10.96 -20.84 -1.87
C ASP A 269 11.26 -19.57 -1.05
N GLN A 270 11.72 -18.51 -1.71
CA GLN A 270 11.86 -17.17 -1.12
C GLN A 270 10.62 -16.29 -1.34
N HIS A 271 9.55 -16.86 -1.89
CA HIS A 271 8.38 -16.08 -2.26
C HIS A 271 7.67 -15.51 -1.01
N PRO A 272 7.33 -14.21 -0.97
CA PRO A 272 6.69 -13.53 0.17
C PRO A 272 5.42 -14.18 0.73
N ILE A 273 4.70 -14.94 -0.10
CA ILE A 273 3.47 -15.64 0.29
C ILE A 273 3.64 -16.53 1.55
N PHE A 274 4.83 -17.10 1.77
CA PHE A 274 5.09 -17.94 2.94
C PHE A 274 5.29 -17.14 4.22
N HIS A 275 5.64 -15.85 4.10
CA HIS A 275 5.67 -14.91 5.21
C HIS A 275 4.28 -14.36 5.53
N PHE A 276 3.53 -14.01 4.48
CA PHE A 276 2.15 -13.50 4.62
C PHE A 276 1.19 -14.54 5.19
N HIS A 277 1.36 -15.80 4.79
CA HIS A 277 0.56 -16.91 5.28
C HIS A 277 1.44 -18.11 5.61
N SER A 278 1.51 -18.46 6.89
CA SER A 278 2.34 -19.55 7.40
C SER A 278 1.99 -20.91 6.80
N ILE A 279 3.02 -21.72 6.55
CA ILE A 279 2.86 -23.10 6.07
C ILE A 279 2.38 -24.00 7.21
N ASP A 280 2.94 -23.80 8.40
CA ASP A 280 2.55 -24.45 9.64
C ASP A 280 2.19 -23.38 10.68
N GLU A 281 1.05 -23.55 11.36
CA GLU A 281 0.58 -22.62 12.40
C GLU A 281 1.60 -22.45 13.53
N LYS A 282 2.52 -23.41 13.69
CA LYS A 282 3.58 -23.37 14.69
C LYS A 282 4.75 -22.44 14.35
N GLU A 283 4.90 -22.00 13.10
CA GLU A 283 6.00 -21.09 12.71
C GLU A 283 5.84 -19.69 13.29
N GLY A 284 4.63 -19.30 13.70
CA GLY A 284 4.38 -18.00 14.32
C GLY A 284 4.47 -16.81 13.36
N ASN A 285 4.48 -17.03 12.04
CA ASN A 285 4.31 -15.96 11.06
C ASN A 285 2.83 -15.57 10.94
N HIS A 286 2.53 -14.69 9.98
CA HIS A 286 1.18 -14.20 9.75
C HIS A 286 0.23 -15.28 9.21
N SER A 287 -1.06 -15.04 9.40
CA SER A 287 -2.16 -15.82 8.82
C SER A 287 -3.04 -14.95 7.92
N MET A 288 -2.41 -14.07 7.13
CA MET A 288 -3.11 -13.18 6.22
C MET A 288 -3.93 -13.94 5.18
N LEU A 289 -4.98 -13.29 4.69
CA LEU A 289 -5.71 -13.76 3.52
C LEU A 289 -4.85 -13.53 2.28
N VAL A 290 -4.48 -14.59 1.58
CA VAL A 290 -3.70 -14.50 0.34
C VAL A 290 -4.37 -15.28 -0.79
N SER A 291 -4.10 -14.86 -2.03
CA SER A 291 -4.50 -15.58 -3.24
C SER A 291 -3.31 -15.77 -4.16
N ILE A 292 -3.31 -16.85 -4.93
CA ILE A 292 -2.34 -17.10 -6.01
C ILE A 292 -3.06 -16.83 -7.33
N ASN A 293 -2.50 -15.96 -8.15
CA ASN A 293 -3.04 -15.61 -9.47
C ASN A 293 -1.95 -15.67 -10.53
N THR A 294 -2.35 -15.59 -11.80
CA THR A 294 -1.43 -15.68 -12.94
C THR A 294 -0.86 -14.35 -13.39
N ASP A 295 -1.44 -13.25 -12.91
CA ASP A 295 -1.23 -11.92 -13.49
C ASP A 295 -1.48 -11.98 -15.02
N ASP A 296 -0.57 -11.48 -15.83
CA ASP A 296 -0.57 -11.62 -17.29
C ASP A 296 -0.17 -13.02 -17.79
N LYS A 297 -1.14 -13.95 -17.78
CA LYS A 297 -0.96 -15.34 -18.23
C LYS A 297 -0.24 -15.48 -19.59
N GLY A 298 -0.55 -14.58 -20.54
CA GLY A 298 0.04 -14.59 -21.88
C GLY A 298 1.50 -14.13 -21.93
N ILE A 299 1.88 -13.17 -21.10
CA ILE A 299 3.25 -12.64 -21.01
C ILE A 299 4.16 -13.64 -20.31
N PHE A 300 3.70 -14.22 -19.20
CA PHE A 300 4.49 -15.15 -18.40
C PHE A 300 4.43 -16.60 -18.87
N TYR A 301 3.62 -16.90 -19.90
CA TYR A 301 3.40 -18.25 -20.43
C TYR A 301 3.09 -19.27 -19.32
N THR A 302 2.17 -18.91 -18.42
CA THR A 302 1.84 -19.72 -17.24
C THR A 302 0.37 -20.14 -17.20
N SER A 303 -0.05 -20.80 -16.13
CA SER A 303 -1.44 -21.10 -15.81
C SER A 303 -1.62 -21.15 -14.31
N LEU A 304 -2.84 -20.99 -13.81
CA LEU A 304 -3.10 -21.07 -12.37
C LEU A 304 -2.58 -22.38 -11.77
N LYS A 305 -2.75 -23.51 -12.47
CA LYS A 305 -2.21 -24.81 -12.04
C LYS A 305 -0.69 -24.80 -11.94
N ASN A 306 0.00 -24.11 -12.85
CA ASN A 306 1.45 -23.99 -12.83
C ASN A 306 1.92 -23.14 -11.65
N GLU A 307 1.27 -21.99 -11.37
CA GLU A 307 1.62 -21.13 -10.24
C GLU A 307 1.58 -21.92 -8.91
N PHE A 308 0.49 -22.66 -8.68
CA PHE A 308 0.39 -23.55 -7.51
C PHE A 308 1.45 -24.65 -7.52
N SER A 309 1.73 -25.25 -8.68
CA SER A 309 2.74 -26.32 -8.80
C SER A 309 4.15 -25.82 -8.55
N LEU A 310 4.49 -24.59 -8.95
CA LEU A 310 5.80 -23.98 -8.76
C LEU A 310 6.09 -23.80 -7.26
N LEU A 311 5.14 -23.25 -6.50
CA LEU A 311 5.27 -23.13 -5.06
C LEU A 311 5.32 -24.50 -4.36
N ALA A 312 4.48 -25.45 -4.78
CA ALA A 312 4.49 -26.81 -4.23
C ALA A 312 5.84 -27.51 -4.42
N ILE A 313 6.43 -27.39 -5.61
CA ILE A 313 7.75 -27.96 -5.93
C ILE A 313 8.85 -27.26 -5.13
N ALA A 314 8.74 -25.94 -4.92
CA ALA A 314 9.68 -25.18 -4.12
C ALA A 314 9.73 -25.71 -2.67
N LEU A 315 8.56 -25.79 -2.02
CA LEU A 315 8.43 -26.34 -0.67
C LEU A 315 8.94 -27.78 -0.57
N ARG A 316 8.64 -28.63 -1.55
CA ARG A 316 9.11 -30.03 -1.56
C ARG A 316 10.63 -30.16 -1.71
N LYS A 317 11.30 -29.13 -2.24
CA LYS A 317 12.76 -29.09 -2.40
C LYS A 317 13.49 -28.48 -1.19
N GLU A 318 12.79 -27.78 -0.30
CA GLU A 318 13.40 -27.27 0.92
C GLU A 318 13.87 -28.40 1.86
N ARG A 319 15.01 -28.16 2.51
CA ARG A 319 15.65 -29.10 3.44
C ARG A 319 16.08 -28.36 4.70
N ASN A 320 16.02 -29.06 5.82
CA ASN A 320 16.63 -28.62 7.07
C ASN A 320 18.17 -28.70 6.96
N ALA A 321 18.87 -28.12 7.94
CA ALA A 321 20.34 -28.15 8.00
C ALA A 321 20.93 -29.59 8.03
N ASP A 322 20.17 -30.56 8.52
CA ASP A 322 20.53 -31.98 8.55
C ASP A 322 20.24 -32.74 7.23
N GLY A 323 19.73 -32.05 6.20
CA GLY A 323 19.40 -32.63 4.91
C GLY A 323 18.04 -33.35 4.85
N THR A 324 17.26 -33.37 5.94
CA THR A 324 15.90 -33.90 5.95
C THR A 324 14.91 -32.95 5.27
N LEU A 325 13.75 -33.48 4.84
CA LEU A 325 12.67 -32.65 4.31
C LEU A 325 12.21 -31.66 5.38
N LYS A 326 12.20 -30.37 5.04
CA LYS A 326 11.64 -29.34 5.92
C LYS A 326 10.12 -29.47 6.03
N TRP A 327 9.48 -29.81 4.91
CA TRP A 327 8.03 -29.92 4.78
C TRP A 327 7.61 -31.33 4.37
N SER A 328 6.63 -31.89 5.08
CA SER A 328 5.97 -33.13 4.65
C SER A 328 4.99 -32.87 3.50
N ASP A 329 4.75 -33.89 2.66
CA ASP A 329 3.78 -33.79 1.56
C ASP A 329 2.37 -33.40 2.06
N LEU A 330 1.98 -33.85 3.26
CA LEU A 330 0.69 -33.49 3.88
C LEU A 330 0.62 -32.02 4.30
N GLN A 331 1.71 -31.45 4.85
CA GLN A 331 1.76 -30.03 5.19
C GLN A 331 1.65 -29.16 3.93
N ILE A 332 2.36 -29.54 2.86
CA ILE A 332 2.29 -28.85 1.56
C ILE A 332 0.87 -28.92 0.99
N GLU A 333 0.26 -30.10 0.96
CA GLU A 333 -1.11 -30.27 0.46
C GLU A 333 -2.12 -29.42 1.25
N ASN A 334 -2.03 -29.45 2.58
CA ASN A 334 -2.89 -28.66 3.46
C ASN A 334 -2.70 -27.15 3.24
N TYR A 335 -1.46 -26.69 3.10
CA TYR A 335 -1.16 -25.30 2.79
C TYR A 335 -1.83 -24.86 1.48
N LEU A 336 -1.62 -25.61 0.38
CA LEU A 336 -2.20 -25.27 -0.92
C LEU A 336 -3.73 -25.28 -0.88
N LYS A 337 -4.36 -26.23 -0.18
CA LYS A 337 -5.81 -26.26 0.03
C LYS A 337 -6.30 -25.02 0.78
N ARG A 338 -5.57 -24.55 1.81
CA ARG A 338 -5.89 -23.30 2.51
C ARG A 338 -5.79 -22.10 1.57
N ILE A 339 -4.73 -22.00 0.76
CA ILE A 339 -4.59 -20.87 -0.18
C ILE A 339 -5.70 -20.89 -1.26
N VAL A 340 -6.09 -22.06 -1.76
CA VAL A 340 -7.26 -22.20 -2.65
C VAL A 340 -8.55 -21.74 -1.95
N HIS A 341 -8.74 -22.11 -0.68
CA HIS A 341 -9.89 -21.66 0.10
C HIS A 341 -9.90 -20.14 0.23
N TYR A 342 -8.79 -19.53 0.64
CA TYR A 342 -8.67 -18.08 0.81
C TYR A 342 -8.86 -17.30 -0.50
N GLY A 343 -8.29 -17.79 -1.61
CA GLY A 343 -8.52 -17.22 -2.94
C GLY A 343 -10.00 -17.28 -3.39
N ASN A 344 -10.74 -18.31 -2.98
CA ASN A 344 -12.17 -18.42 -3.33
C ASN A 344 -13.07 -17.52 -2.49
N ILE A 345 -12.76 -17.31 -1.20
CA ILE A 345 -13.54 -16.42 -0.35
C ILE A 345 -13.22 -14.94 -0.60
N SER A 346 -11.99 -14.62 -1.03
CA SER A 346 -11.57 -13.25 -1.35
C SER A 346 -12.01 -12.77 -2.74
N ARG A 347 -12.58 -13.66 -3.56
CA ARG A 347 -13.10 -13.30 -4.87
C ARG A 347 -14.22 -12.27 -4.73
N PHE A 348 -14.06 -11.13 -5.40
CA PHE A 348 -15.13 -10.13 -5.50
C PHE A 348 -16.40 -10.74 -6.06
N ARG A 349 -17.50 -10.47 -5.37
CA ARG A 349 -18.87 -10.82 -5.78
C ARG A 349 -19.65 -9.54 -5.90
N GLN A 350 -20.68 -9.56 -6.74
CA GLN A 350 -21.57 -8.42 -6.88
C GLN A 350 -22.22 -8.13 -5.51
N THR A 351 -21.93 -6.97 -4.96
CA THR A 351 -22.64 -6.41 -3.81
C THR A 351 -23.98 -5.92 -4.33
N TYR A 352 -25.06 -6.64 -4.02
CA TYR A 352 -26.41 -6.16 -4.31
C TYR A 352 -26.74 -5.05 -3.30
N ILE A 353 -26.63 -3.80 -3.73
CA ILE A 353 -27.21 -2.68 -2.99
C ILE A 353 -28.57 -2.42 -3.65
N PRO A 354 -29.68 -2.61 -2.93
CA PRO A 354 -31.00 -2.30 -3.47
C PRO A 354 -31.00 -0.83 -3.93
N SER A 355 -31.18 -0.61 -5.22
CA SER A 355 -31.52 0.70 -5.74
C SER A 355 -32.95 1.00 -5.29
N GLY A 356 -33.14 1.81 -4.25
CA GLY A 356 -34.51 2.18 -3.87
C GLY A 356 -34.78 2.86 -2.54
N GLU A 357 -33.82 3.07 -1.65
CA GLU A 357 -34.07 3.93 -0.48
C GLU A 357 -33.08 5.09 -0.50
N GLU A 358 -33.61 6.29 -0.74
CA GLU A 358 -32.95 7.52 -0.33
C GLU A 358 -32.62 7.36 1.15
N VAL A 359 -31.33 7.17 1.45
CA VAL A 359 -30.85 7.29 2.82
C VAL A 359 -30.92 8.78 3.14
N GLU A 360 -32.05 9.22 3.70
CA GLU A 360 -32.12 10.48 4.43
C GLU A 360 -31.06 10.40 5.54
N PHE A 361 -29.97 11.13 5.37
CA PHE A 361 -29.06 11.40 6.47
C PHE A 361 -29.80 12.30 7.46
N GLU A 362 -30.48 11.71 8.44
CA GLU A 362 -30.91 12.44 9.63
C GLU A 362 -29.65 13.04 10.28
N SER A 363 -29.61 14.37 10.29
CA SER A 363 -28.64 15.14 11.04
C SER A 363 -28.71 14.73 12.51
N VAL A 364 -27.72 13.99 13.00
CA VAL A 364 -27.54 13.78 14.44
C VAL A 364 -26.96 15.07 15.02
N HIS A 365 -27.84 16.06 15.18
CA HIS A 365 -27.73 16.98 16.30
C HIS A 365 -28.34 16.26 17.50
N ASN A 366 -27.53 15.96 18.51
CA ASN A 366 -27.94 16.06 19.91
C ASN A 366 -26.73 16.01 20.86
N HIS A 367 -26.59 17.14 21.56
CA HIS A 367 -26.03 17.40 22.89
C HIS A 367 -24.56 17.14 23.21
#